data_AF-A0A937H9B0-F1
#
_entry.id   AF-A0A937H9B0-F1
#
_cell.length_a   1.000
_cell.length_b   1.000
_cell.length_c   1.000
_cell.angle_alpha   90.00
_cell.angle_beta   90.00
_cell.angle_gamma   90.00
#
_symmetry.space_group_name_H-M   'P 1'
#
loop_
_entity.id
_entity.type
_entity.pdbx_description
1 polymer ?
#
loop_
_entity_poly.entity_id
_entity_poly.type
_entity_poly.pdbx_seq_one_letter_code
_entity_poly.pdbx_strand_id
1 'polypeptide(L)'
;MQPDSSSRFLMDDADIRGYLLQLNETYTHALAATDYPQPIAILLGEFLAASALLAETLKFKGRLLLQVKGLKEVTLLAAEATSERSLRCVARHQPLIDPSQAGFKQLLGEGTLLVTIEPDQGERYQSLVPLTAGTLAECLTFYFGQSDQLGTQIQLHSDGRVATGFLLQQLPPQR
;
A
#
# COMPACT_ATOMS: atom_id res chain seq x y z
N MET A 1 4.41 23.31 2.26
CA MET A 1 4.61 21.88 1.90
C MET A 1 4.44 21.75 0.40
N GLN A 2 5.09 20.78 -0.25
CA GLN A 2 4.74 20.44 -1.63
C GLN A 2 3.35 19.80 -1.63
N PRO A 3 2.49 20.09 -2.63
CA PRO A 3 1.20 19.43 -2.73
C PRO A 3 1.35 17.94 -3.04
N ASP A 4 0.32 17.17 -2.76
CA ASP A 4 0.24 15.78 -3.20
C ASP A 4 0.21 15.72 -4.73
N SER A 5 0.81 14.68 -5.31
CA SER A 5 0.82 14.49 -6.77
C SER A 5 0.60 13.03 -7.13
N SER A 6 -0.17 12.82 -8.19
CA SER A 6 -0.31 11.52 -8.83
C SER A 6 -0.32 11.68 -10.34
N SER A 7 0.34 10.76 -11.04
CA SER A 7 0.40 10.76 -12.50
C SER A 7 0.25 9.34 -13.02
N ARG A 8 -0.51 9.22 -14.11
CA ARG A 8 -0.64 8.00 -14.89
C ARG A 8 0.08 8.20 -16.21
N PHE A 9 0.80 7.19 -16.65
CA PHE A 9 1.46 7.21 -17.94
C PHE A 9 1.36 5.85 -18.63
N LEU A 10 1.60 5.86 -19.93
CA LEU A 10 1.57 4.67 -20.77
C LEU A 10 2.89 4.59 -21.53
N MET A 11 3.47 3.40 -21.57
CA MET A 11 4.65 3.07 -22.38
C MET A 11 4.15 2.24 -23.56
N ASP A 12 3.69 2.92 -24.61
CA ASP A 12 3.01 2.31 -25.75
C ASP A 12 3.85 1.19 -26.40
N ASP A 13 5.15 1.43 -26.60
CA ASP A 13 6.06 0.46 -27.24
C ASP A 13 6.31 -0.81 -26.42
N ALA A 14 5.93 -0.82 -25.14
CA ALA A 14 6.16 -1.92 -24.21
C ALA A 14 4.88 -2.56 -23.66
N ASP A 15 3.69 -2.08 -24.07
CA ASP A 15 2.41 -2.48 -23.49
C ASP A 15 2.40 -2.39 -21.95
N ILE A 16 2.98 -1.33 -21.37
CA ILE A 16 3.06 -1.13 -19.91
C ILE A 16 2.35 0.15 -19.51
N ARG A 17 1.41 0.04 -18.56
CA ARG A 17 0.86 1.20 -17.85
C ARG A 17 1.65 1.46 -16.57
N GLY A 18 1.77 2.73 -16.23
CA GLY A 18 2.50 3.17 -15.05
C GLY A 18 1.77 4.22 -14.23
N TYR A 19 2.06 4.22 -12.93
CA TYR A 19 1.49 5.12 -11.94
C TYR A 19 2.62 5.63 -11.05
N LEU A 20 2.68 6.95 -10.85
CA LEU A 20 3.58 7.61 -9.92
C LEU A 20 2.75 8.37 -8.89
N LEU A 21 3.15 8.28 -7.61
CA LEU A 21 2.45 8.89 -6.50
C LEU A 21 3.45 9.51 -5.51
N GLN A 22 3.11 10.71 -5.03
CA GLN A 22 3.72 11.34 -3.87
C GLN A 22 2.62 11.94 -2.98
N LEU A 23 2.61 11.54 -1.71
CA LEU A 23 1.72 11.99 -0.65
C LEU A 23 2.54 12.77 0.39
N ASN A 24 2.25 14.05 0.55
CA ASN A 24 2.82 14.94 1.54
C ASN A 24 1.76 15.35 2.58
N GLU A 25 0.73 16.08 2.15
CA GLU A 25 -0.33 16.61 3.01
C GLU A 25 -1.27 15.49 3.44
N THR A 26 -1.67 14.61 2.52
CA THR A 26 -2.49 13.45 2.87
C THR A 26 -1.78 12.52 3.83
N TYR A 27 -0.47 12.31 3.67
CA TYR A 27 0.33 11.54 4.64
C TYR A 27 0.26 12.18 6.03
N THR A 28 0.57 13.48 6.11
CA THR A 28 0.56 14.23 7.38
C THR A 28 -0.80 14.18 8.06
N HIS A 29 -1.89 14.41 7.30
CA HIS A 29 -3.25 14.38 7.82
C HIS A 29 -3.69 12.98 8.26
N ALA A 30 -3.35 11.93 7.51
CA ALA A 30 -3.73 10.56 7.84
C ALA A 30 -3.11 10.07 9.15
N LEU A 31 -1.93 10.57 9.52
CA LEU A 31 -1.24 10.21 10.76
C LEU A 31 -1.52 11.18 11.92
N ALA A 32 -2.14 12.34 11.67
CA ALA A 32 -2.27 13.42 12.65
C ALA A 32 -3.00 13.06 13.96
N ALA A 33 -3.84 12.02 13.94
CA ALA A 33 -4.62 11.60 15.11
C ALA A 33 -3.81 10.87 16.17
N THR A 34 -2.63 10.33 15.84
CA THR A 34 -1.81 9.51 16.73
C THR A 34 -0.32 9.81 16.53
N ASP A 35 0.40 10.03 17.63
CA ASP A 35 1.86 10.19 17.60
C ASP A 35 2.54 8.82 17.46
N TYR A 36 2.81 8.41 16.23
CA TYR A 36 3.45 7.13 15.93
C TYR A 36 4.98 7.23 16.04
N PRO A 37 5.65 6.23 16.64
CA PRO A 37 7.09 6.07 16.50
C PRO A 37 7.50 6.07 15.03
N GLN A 38 8.61 6.73 14.70
CA GLN A 38 9.05 6.95 13.32
C GLN A 38 9.04 5.68 12.44
N PRO A 39 9.50 4.50 12.90
CA PRO A 39 9.46 3.29 12.08
C PRO A 39 8.03 2.86 11.68
N ILE A 40 7.07 3.05 12.58
CA ILE A 40 5.65 2.75 12.33
C ILE A 40 5.05 3.80 11.39
N ALA A 41 5.41 5.07 11.55
CA ALA A 41 4.98 6.14 10.66
C ALA A 41 5.49 5.94 9.22
N ILE A 42 6.74 5.47 9.06
CA ILE A 42 7.30 5.08 7.76
C ILE A 42 6.48 3.95 7.15
N LEU A 43 6.25 2.87 7.91
CA LEU A 43 5.49 1.71 7.45
C LEU A 43 4.05 2.08 7.05
N LEU A 44 3.37 2.92 7.84
CA LEU A 44 2.04 3.44 7.50
C LEU A 44 2.05 4.24 6.19
N GLY A 45 3.12 4.98 5.91
CA GLY A 45 3.30 5.69 4.64
C GLY A 45 3.40 4.76 3.44
N GLU A 46 4.18 3.68 3.55
CA GLU A 46 4.25 2.66 2.50
C GLU A 46 2.88 2.02 2.25
N PHE A 47 2.12 1.72 3.31
CA PHE A 47 0.77 1.18 3.21
C PHE A 47 -0.22 2.17 2.57
N LEU A 48 -0.15 3.45 2.92
CA LEU A 48 -0.97 4.49 2.29
C LEU A 48 -0.67 4.62 0.80
N ALA A 49 0.62 4.69 0.43
CA ALA A 49 1.05 4.77 -0.95
C ALA A 49 0.62 3.52 -1.74
N ALA A 50 0.77 2.33 -1.15
CA ALA A 50 0.29 1.09 -1.74
C ALA A 50 -1.22 1.12 -1.98
N SER A 51 -2.03 1.41 -0.95
CA SER A 51 -3.49 1.45 -1.07
C SER A 51 -3.94 2.43 -2.16
N ALA A 52 -3.32 3.60 -2.24
CA ALA A 52 -3.60 4.59 -3.27
C ALA A 52 -3.25 4.09 -4.68
N LEU A 53 -2.06 3.52 -4.88
CA LEU A 53 -1.66 2.96 -6.18
C LEU A 53 -2.57 1.82 -6.63
N LEU A 54 -2.94 0.92 -5.72
CA LEU A 54 -3.80 -0.21 -6.05
C LEU A 54 -5.22 0.24 -6.36
N ALA A 55 -5.75 1.24 -5.64
CA ALA A 55 -7.05 1.84 -5.95
C ALA A 55 -7.10 2.41 -7.37
N GLU A 56 -5.99 2.98 -7.87
CA GLU A 56 -5.89 3.52 -9.23
C GLU A 56 -5.92 2.43 -10.33
N THR A 57 -5.74 1.16 -9.97
CA THR A 57 -5.89 0.02 -10.90
C THR A 57 -7.32 -0.53 -10.99
N LEU A 58 -8.20 -0.15 -10.06
CA LEU A 58 -9.59 -0.61 -10.03
C LEU A 58 -10.40 0.02 -11.18
N LYS A 59 -11.25 -0.80 -11.80
CA LYS A 59 -12.13 -0.38 -12.92
C LYS A 59 -13.52 0.09 -12.47
N PHE A 60 -13.77 0.13 -11.16
CA PHE A 60 -15.08 0.41 -10.57
C PHE A 60 -14.92 1.29 -9.32
N LYS A 61 -16.03 1.87 -8.86
CA LYS A 61 -16.10 2.64 -7.62
C LYS A 61 -16.20 1.72 -6.40
N GLY A 62 -15.63 2.16 -5.29
CA GLY A 62 -15.60 1.41 -4.05
C GLY A 62 -14.38 1.73 -3.20
N ARG A 63 -13.99 0.77 -2.36
CA ARG A 63 -12.84 0.89 -1.47
C ARG A 63 -11.89 -0.29 -1.57
N LEU A 64 -10.61 0.00 -1.36
CA LEU A 64 -9.54 -0.97 -1.20
C LEU A 64 -8.97 -0.82 0.21
N LEU A 65 -8.89 -1.93 0.94
CA LEU A 65 -8.33 -2.01 2.28
C LEU A 65 -7.17 -3.01 2.30
N LEU A 66 -5.99 -2.53 2.67
CA LEU A 66 -4.85 -3.34 3.06
C LEU A 66 -4.85 -3.46 4.58
N GLN A 67 -4.83 -4.68 5.10
CA GLN A 67 -4.80 -4.92 6.54
C GLN A 67 -3.83 -6.05 6.89
N VAL A 68 -2.97 -5.81 7.86
CA VAL A 68 -2.11 -6.83 8.46
C VAL A 68 -2.51 -7.03 9.92
N LYS A 69 -2.65 -8.30 10.32
CA LYS A 69 -2.56 -8.71 11.72
C LYS A 69 -1.15 -9.21 11.95
N GLY A 70 -0.32 -8.36 12.56
CA GLY A 70 1.09 -8.67 12.81
C GLY A 70 1.25 -9.55 14.04
N LEU A 71 2.39 -10.23 14.13
CA LEU A 71 2.74 -11.13 15.22
C LEU A 71 3.84 -10.55 16.15
N LYS A 72 4.15 -9.26 15.99
CA LYS A 72 5.24 -8.55 16.67
C LYS A 72 4.75 -7.22 17.25
N GLU A 73 5.61 -6.20 17.32
CA GLU A 73 5.32 -4.91 17.95
C GLU A 73 4.11 -4.23 17.31
N VAL A 74 3.91 -4.35 16.00
CA VAL A 74 2.69 -3.89 15.31
C VAL A 74 1.70 -5.05 15.25
N THR A 75 0.65 -4.97 16.07
CA THR A 75 -0.37 -6.04 16.20
C THR A 75 -1.51 -5.88 15.19
N LEU A 76 -1.76 -4.66 14.73
CA LEU A 76 -2.68 -4.35 13.64
C LEU A 76 -2.12 -3.18 12.85
N LEU A 77 -2.17 -3.29 11.52
CA LEU A 77 -1.95 -2.15 10.63
C LEU A 77 -2.98 -2.21 9.53
N ALA A 78 -3.60 -1.08 9.20
CA ALA A 78 -4.51 -0.98 8.08
C ALA A 78 -4.35 0.35 7.32
N ALA A 79 -4.49 0.31 6.01
CA ALA A 79 -4.63 1.48 5.15
C ALA A 79 -5.73 1.25 4.12
N GLU A 80 -6.59 2.25 3.96
CA GLU A 80 -7.72 2.23 3.04
C GLU A 80 -7.62 3.37 2.03
N ALA A 81 -7.98 3.08 0.79
CA ALA A 81 -8.18 4.04 -0.28
C ALA A 81 -9.58 3.87 -0.89
N THR A 82 -10.26 4.97 -1.18
CA THR A 82 -11.56 4.95 -1.89
C THR A 82 -11.43 5.48 -3.31
N SER A 83 -12.44 5.21 -4.16
CA SER A 83 -12.51 5.77 -5.52
C SER A 83 -12.55 7.29 -5.58
N GLU A 84 -12.94 7.95 -4.50
CA GLU A 84 -12.96 9.40 -4.33
C GLU A 84 -11.60 9.94 -3.82
N ARG A 85 -10.56 9.09 -3.81
CA ARG A 85 -9.20 9.42 -3.36
C ARG A 85 -9.12 9.81 -1.89
N SER A 86 -10.08 9.37 -1.08
CA SER A 86 -9.95 9.43 0.37
C SER A 86 -8.97 8.36 0.83
N LEU A 87 -8.03 8.75 1.69
CA LEU A 87 -6.99 7.89 2.23
C LEU A 87 -7.00 7.96 3.75
N ARG A 88 -6.93 6.80 4.40
CA ARG A 88 -6.82 6.70 5.85
C ARG A 88 -5.97 5.51 6.25
N CYS A 89 -5.30 5.62 7.40
CA CYS A 89 -4.56 4.51 7.95
C CYS A 89 -4.63 4.48 9.47
N VAL A 90 -4.34 3.33 10.05
CA VAL A 90 -4.22 3.16 11.50
C VAL A 90 -3.27 2.01 11.80
N ALA A 91 -2.45 2.18 12.84
CA ALA A 91 -1.72 1.09 13.46
C ALA A 91 -2.09 0.96 14.94
N ARG A 92 -2.10 -0.28 15.44
CA ARG A 92 -2.02 -0.62 16.86
C ARG A 92 -0.69 -1.28 17.12
N HIS A 93 0.03 -0.78 18.11
CA HIS A 93 1.34 -1.27 18.42
C HIS A 93 1.57 -1.34 19.93
N GLN A 94 2.54 -2.17 20.29
CA GLN A 94 3.17 -2.19 21.61
C GLN A 94 4.35 -1.21 21.60
N PRO A 95 4.90 -0.84 22.77
CA PRO A 95 6.15 -0.08 22.83
C PRO A 95 7.26 -0.77 22.03
N LEU A 96 8.00 0.00 21.23
CA LEU A 96 9.12 -0.52 20.45
C LEU A 96 10.30 -0.78 21.39
N ILE A 97 10.93 -1.95 21.26
CA ILE A 97 12.11 -2.33 22.04
C ILE A 97 13.35 -1.58 21.52
N ASP A 98 13.56 -1.57 20.20
CA ASP A 98 14.63 -0.82 19.53
C ASP A 98 14.10 -0.19 18.23
N PRO A 99 13.72 1.10 18.25
CA PRO A 99 13.24 1.80 17.06
C PRO A 99 14.27 1.89 15.93
N SER A 100 15.58 1.83 16.22
CA SER A 100 16.62 2.03 15.21
C SER A 100 16.80 0.85 14.25
N GLN A 101 16.30 -0.33 14.64
CA GLN A 101 16.37 -1.58 13.88
C GLN A 101 14.99 -2.05 13.39
N ALA A 102 13.96 -1.22 13.54
CA ALA A 102 12.58 -1.60 13.30
C ALA A 102 12.20 -1.47 11.81
N GLY A 103 12.56 -2.48 11.01
CA GLY A 103 12.11 -2.62 9.62
C GLY A 103 10.78 -3.38 9.48
N PHE A 104 10.32 -3.57 8.24
CA PHE A 104 9.07 -4.25 7.89
C PHE A 104 8.90 -5.60 8.61
N LYS A 105 9.89 -6.49 8.50
CA LYS A 105 9.86 -7.83 9.13
C LYS A 105 9.95 -7.78 10.65
N GLN A 106 10.73 -6.85 11.20
CA GLN A 106 10.88 -6.69 12.64
C GLN A 106 9.55 -6.23 13.27
N LEU A 107 8.89 -5.25 12.63
CA LEU A 107 7.64 -4.67 13.13
C LEU A 107 6.43 -5.60 13.01
N LEU A 108 6.29 -6.31 11.88
CA LEU A 108 5.11 -7.12 11.59
C LEU A 108 5.30 -8.61 11.92
N GLY A 109 6.54 -9.10 11.89
CA GLY A 109 6.86 -10.52 11.97
C GLY A 109 6.39 -11.30 10.74
N GLU A 110 6.27 -12.61 10.92
CA GLU A 110 5.51 -13.44 9.99
C GLU A 110 4.02 -13.11 10.15
N GLY A 111 3.25 -13.15 9.07
CA GLY A 111 1.84 -12.80 9.13
C GLY A 111 1.19 -12.83 7.76
N THR A 112 -0.03 -12.34 7.71
CA THR A 112 -0.82 -12.30 6.47
C THR A 112 -1.36 -10.89 6.25
N LEU A 113 -1.08 -10.38 5.06
CA LEU A 113 -1.74 -9.19 4.51
C LEU A 113 -3.06 -9.61 3.88
N LEU A 114 -4.15 -9.05 4.40
CA LEU A 114 -5.48 -9.14 3.83
C LEU A 114 -5.66 -7.96 2.86
N VAL A 115 -5.89 -8.26 1.59
CA VAL A 115 -6.29 -7.31 0.56
C VAL A 115 -7.79 -7.44 0.38
N THR A 116 -8.56 -6.42 0.74
CA THR A 116 -10.01 -6.40 0.56
C THR A 116 -10.38 -5.36 -0.48
N ILE A 117 -11.15 -5.77 -1.48
CA ILE A 117 -11.74 -4.88 -2.47
C ILE A 117 -13.26 -4.97 -2.30
N GLU A 118 -13.88 -3.84 -2.04
CA GLU A 118 -15.32 -3.74 -1.82
C GLU A 118 -15.90 -2.70 -2.78
N PRO A 119 -16.51 -3.14 -3.88
CA PRO A 119 -17.18 -2.24 -4.80
C PRO A 119 -18.44 -1.65 -4.16
N ASP A 120 -18.85 -0.46 -4.59
CA ASP A 120 -20.14 0.12 -4.18
C ASP A 120 -21.34 -0.74 -4.63
N GLN A 121 -21.14 -1.47 -5.73
CA GLN A 121 -22.12 -2.37 -6.33
C GLN A 121 -21.42 -3.68 -6.71
N GLY A 122 -21.89 -4.79 -6.17
CA GLY A 122 -21.33 -6.12 -6.39
C GLY A 122 -20.77 -6.75 -5.11
N GLU A 123 -20.04 -7.84 -5.29
CA GLU A 123 -19.55 -8.65 -4.17
C GLU A 123 -18.20 -8.15 -3.65
N ARG A 124 -18.03 -8.19 -2.33
CA ARG A 124 -16.73 -7.98 -1.69
C ARG A 124 -15.80 -9.14 -2.06
N TYR A 125 -14.58 -8.80 -2.45
CA TYR A 125 -13.50 -9.74 -2.70
C TYR A 125 -12.38 -9.58 -1.66
N GLN A 126 -11.82 -10.71 -1.21
CA GLN A 126 -10.75 -10.73 -0.20
C GLN A 126 -9.66 -11.73 -0.58
N SER A 127 -8.42 -11.29 -0.48
CA SER A 127 -7.23 -12.10 -0.75
C SER A 127 -6.29 -12.09 0.43
N LEU A 128 -5.67 -13.25 0.68
CA LEU A 128 -4.64 -13.43 1.71
C LEU A 128 -3.27 -13.50 1.04
N VAL A 129 -2.38 -12.60 1.45
CA VAL A 129 -1.02 -12.48 0.93
C VAL A 129 -0.04 -12.77 2.08
N PRO A 130 0.74 -13.87 2.01
CA PRO A 130 1.75 -14.18 3.02
C PRO A 130 2.83 -13.09 3.08
N LEU A 131 3.21 -12.68 4.29
CA LEU A 131 4.30 -11.72 4.51
C LEU A 131 5.68 -12.40 4.53
N THR A 132 6.02 -13.09 3.44
CA THR A 132 7.27 -13.87 3.34
C THR A 132 8.45 -13.04 2.84
N ALA A 133 8.20 -11.98 2.08
CA ALA A 133 9.22 -11.12 1.49
C ALA A 133 9.75 -10.05 2.47
N GLY A 134 10.82 -9.36 2.09
CA GLY A 134 11.50 -8.34 2.90
C GLY A 134 10.71 -7.06 3.08
N THR A 135 9.83 -6.75 2.11
CA THR A 135 9.08 -5.48 2.05
C THR A 135 7.61 -5.68 1.65
N LEU A 136 6.77 -4.68 1.91
CA LEU A 136 5.39 -4.64 1.42
C LEU A 136 5.32 -4.70 -0.11
N ALA A 137 6.20 -3.96 -0.79
CA ALA A 137 6.22 -3.86 -2.25
C ALA A 137 6.49 -5.23 -2.90
N GLU A 138 7.42 -6.01 -2.35
CA GLU A 138 7.70 -7.39 -2.81
C GLU A 138 6.51 -8.33 -2.56
N CYS A 139 5.86 -8.23 -1.38
CA CYS A 139 4.68 -9.04 -1.07
C CYS A 139 3.52 -8.76 -2.05
N LEU A 140 3.26 -7.48 -2.33
CA LEU A 140 2.21 -7.07 -3.28
C LEU A 140 2.57 -7.43 -4.72
N THR A 141 3.83 -7.27 -5.12
CA THR A 141 4.33 -7.68 -6.45
C THR A 141 4.10 -9.18 -6.67
N PHE A 142 4.42 -10.01 -5.68
CA PHE A 142 4.14 -11.45 -5.71
C PHE A 142 2.64 -11.75 -5.81
N TYR A 143 1.81 -11.05 -5.03
CA TYR A 143 0.35 -11.20 -5.07
C TYR A 143 -0.22 -10.94 -6.47
N PHE A 144 0.14 -9.83 -7.11
CA PHE A 144 -0.36 -9.52 -8.46
C PHE A 144 0.12 -10.51 -9.52
N GLY A 145 1.36 -11.00 -9.38
CA GLY A 145 1.88 -12.05 -10.25
C GLY A 145 1.08 -13.35 -10.19
N GLN A 146 0.49 -13.68 -9.04
CA GLN A 146 -0.39 -14.86 -8.90
C GLN A 146 -1.85 -14.59 -9.25
N SER A 147 -2.41 -13.45 -8.80
CA SER A 147 -3.85 -13.14 -8.90
C SER A 147 -4.27 -12.79 -10.32
N ASP A 148 -3.55 -11.88 -10.97
CA ASP A 148 -4.01 -11.25 -12.21
C ASP A 148 -3.22 -11.73 -13.45
N GLN A 149 -2.15 -12.51 -13.23
CA GLN A 149 -1.21 -12.99 -14.27
C GLN A 149 -0.61 -11.85 -15.13
N LEU A 150 -0.73 -10.60 -14.70
CA LEU A 150 -0.11 -9.44 -15.32
C LEU A 150 1.20 -9.15 -14.62
N GLY A 151 2.29 -9.03 -15.40
CA GLY A 151 3.59 -8.60 -14.89
C GLY A 151 3.43 -7.26 -14.18
N THR A 152 3.58 -7.25 -12.86
CA THR A 152 3.39 -6.06 -12.02
C THR A 152 4.66 -5.83 -11.23
N GLN A 153 5.10 -4.58 -11.13
CA GLN A 153 6.23 -4.15 -10.31
C GLN A 153 5.79 -2.98 -9.46
N ILE A 154 6.08 -3.04 -8.17
CA ILE A 154 5.72 -2.00 -7.20
C ILE A 154 6.98 -1.56 -6.49
N GLN A 155 7.14 -0.25 -6.32
CA GLN A 155 8.14 0.36 -5.45
C GLN A 155 7.41 1.31 -4.49
N LEU A 156 7.80 1.27 -3.22
CA LEU A 156 7.19 2.07 -2.16
C LEU A 156 8.32 2.64 -1.31
N HIS A 157 8.16 3.87 -0.86
CA HIS A 157 9.09 4.49 0.06
C HIS A 157 8.37 5.52 0.93
N SER A 158 8.79 5.62 2.19
CA SER A 158 8.35 6.66 3.10
C SER A 158 9.50 7.07 4.02
N ASP A 159 9.61 8.36 4.32
CA ASP A 159 10.65 8.90 5.22
C ASP A 159 10.10 9.36 6.57
N GLY A 160 8.80 9.15 6.82
CA GLY A 160 8.10 9.65 8.00
C GLY A 160 7.48 11.04 7.82
N ARG A 161 7.58 11.64 6.63
CA ARG A 161 6.98 12.93 6.26
C ARG A 161 6.30 12.90 4.90
N VAL A 162 6.87 12.13 3.98
CA VAL A 162 6.40 11.93 2.62
C VAL A 162 6.31 10.43 2.37
N ALA A 163 5.23 10.02 1.72
CA ALA A 163 5.10 8.68 1.17
C ALA A 163 5.08 8.74 -0.36
N THR A 164 5.86 7.90 -1.00
CA THR A 164 5.95 7.81 -2.46
C THR A 164 5.72 6.39 -2.91
N GLY A 165 5.27 6.24 -4.14
CA GLY A 165 5.14 4.94 -4.74
C GLY A 165 5.12 5.01 -6.25
N PHE A 166 5.49 3.88 -6.84
CA PHE A 166 5.50 3.67 -8.27
C PHE A 166 4.99 2.27 -8.57
N LEU A 167 4.13 2.16 -9.59
CA LEU A 167 3.59 0.90 -10.07
C LEU A 167 3.76 0.84 -11.58
N LEU A 168 4.34 -0.26 -12.07
CA LEU A 168 4.29 -0.66 -13.48
C LEU A 168 3.46 -1.92 -13.59
N GLN A 169 2.63 -1.97 -14.62
CA GLN A 169 1.85 -3.15 -14.89
C GLN A 169 1.71 -3.37 -16.40
N GLN A 170 1.94 -4.61 -16.81
CA GLN A 170 1.69 -5.06 -18.16
C GLN A 170 0.21 -4.88 -18.51
N LEU A 171 -0.07 -4.37 -19.70
CA LEU A 171 -1.41 -4.34 -20.27
C LEU A 171 -1.78 -5.73 -20.79
N PRO A 172 -3.06 -6.13 -20.68
CA PRO A 172 -3.52 -7.33 -21.35
C PRO A 172 -3.30 -7.19 -22.87
N PRO A 173 -2.91 -8.26 -23.57
CA PRO A 173 -2.73 -8.22 -25.01
C PRO A 173 -4.03 -7.75 -25.68
N GLN A 174 -3.91 -6.81 -26.62
CA GLN A 174 -5.03 -6.36 -27.43
C GLN A 174 -5.48 -7.56 -28.28
N ARG A 175 -6.73 -8.01 -28.09
CA ARG A 175 -7.36 -9.04 -28.92
C ARG A 175 -7.94 -8.44 -30.19
#